data_AF-A0A7C4GGT1-F1
#
_entry.id   AF-A0A7C4GGT1-F1
#
_cell.length_a   1.000
_cell.length_b   1.000
_cell.length_c   1.000
_cell.angle_alpha   90.00
_cell.angle_beta   90.00
_cell.angle_gamma   90.00
#
_symmetry.space_group_name_H-M   'P 1'
#
loop_
_entity.id
_entity.type
_entity.pdbx_description
1 polymer ?
#
loop_
_entity_poly.entity_id
_entity_poly.type
_entity_poly.pdbx_seq_one_letter_code
_entity_poly.pdbx_strand_id
1 'polypeptide(L)'
;MLDGLHLYEVILLILGTLLFILAALLLIIQVLRHRDAKVLIPLFAIAVLMIGFPGIKSISFGDMKTELRNLSLRLDTDPGDSLARVKAATLIARIQTRPVKSDDTRRLIDRVRLVLQEPPPSDSLPGSTSAPRPPLRPDLVEIEKLTAVITAQPANNTARDRLQLLVRESGAIPNLTEPERAIINRAASALKNSRPR
;
A
#
# COMPACT_ATOMS: atom_id res chain seq x y z
N MET A 1 -11.39 -14.92 -12.49
CA MET A 1 -12.41 -13.85 -12.52
C MET A 1 -12.71 -13.25 -11.15
N LEU A 2 -12.86 -14.05 -10.08
CA LEU A 2 -13.14 -13.54 -8.72
C LEU A 2 -11.89 -13.14 -7.93
N ASP A 3 -10.82 -12.75 -8.63
CA ASP A 3 -9.55 -12.46 -7.98
C ASP A 3 -9.55 -11.01 -7.48
N GLY A 4 -9.04 -10.77 -6.26
CA GLY A 4 -9.11 -9.45 -5.60
C GLY A 4 -10.46 -9.08 -5.00
N LEU A 5 -11.39 -10.04 -4.95
CA LEU A 5 -12.65 -9.94 -4.20
C LEU A 5 -12.54 -10.73 -2.89
N HIS A 6 -13.02 -10.14 -1.80
CA HIS A 6 -13.17 -10.87 -0.54
C HIS A 6 -14.30 -11.90 -0.63
N LEU A 7 -14.22 -12.93 0.20
CA LEU A 7 -15.24 -13.99 0.22
C LEU A 7 -16.63 -13.41 0.51
N TYR A 8 -16.73 -12.43 1.42
CA TYR A 8 -17.99 -11.75 1.71
C TYR A 8 -18.53 -11.00 0.49
N GLU A 9 -17.68 -10.41 -0.36
CA GLU A 9 -18.08 -9.69 -1.57
C GLU A 9 -18.64 -10.64 -2.63
N VAL A 10 -18.08 -11.86 -2.73
CA VAL A 10 -18.61 -12.92 -3.61
C VAL A 10 -19.99 -13.37 -3.13
N ILE A 11 -20.16 -13.58 -1.82
CA ILE A 11 -21.46 -13.94 -1.22
C ILE A 11 -22.48 -12.82 -1.47
N LEU A 12 -22.08 -11.57 -1.28
CA LEU A 12 -22.91 -10.39 -1.53
C LEU A 12 -23.39 -10.32 -2.98
N LEU A 13 -22.50 -10.64 -3.94
CA LEU A 13 -22.81 -10.64 -5.37
C LEU A 13 -23.78 -11.77 -5.75
N ILE A 14 -23.57 -12.98 -5.23
CA ILE A 14 -24.48 -14.11 -5.46
C ILE A 14 -25.86 -13.82 -4.85
N LEU A 15 -25.89 -13.38 -3.58
CA LEU A 15 -27.13 -13.09 -2.87
C LEU A 15 -27.89 -11.93 -3.53
N GLY A 16 -27.19 -10.86 -3.91
CA GLY A 16 -27.77 -9.72 -4.63
C GLY A 16 -28.35 -10.13 -5.98
N THR A 17 -27.65 -10.99 -6.73
CA THR A 17 -28.16 -11.54 -8.01
C THR A 17 -29.42 -12.37 -7.81
N LEU A 18 -29.43 -13.24 -6.78
CA LEU A 18 -30.60 -14.06 -6.46
C LEU A 18 -31.80 -13.18 -6.07
N LEU A 19 -31.57 -12.16 -5.24
CA LEU A 19 -32.58 -11.21 -4.82
C LEU A 19 -33.12 -10.39 -6.00
N PHE A 20 -32.26 -9.99 -6.94
CA PHE A 20 -32.64 -9.27 -8.15
C PHE A 20 -33.55 -10.12 -9.05
N ILE A 21 -33.19 -11.40 -9.27
CA ILE A 21 -34.03 -12.33 -10.04
C ILE A 21 -35.40 -12.51 -9.38
N LEU A 22 -35.42 -12.70 -8.05
CA LEU A 22 -36.67 -12.84 -7.29
C LEU A 22 -37.52 -11.57 -7.38
N ALA A 23 -36.91 -10.39 -7.23
CA ALA A 23 -37.59 -9.11 -7.36
C ALA A 23 -38.15 -8.90 -8.77
N ALA A 24 -37.42 -9.30 -9.81
CA ALA A 24 -37.90 -9.27 -11.20
C ALA A 24 -39.10 -10.20 -11.42
N LEU A 25 -39.07 -11.40 -10.86
CA LEU A 25 -40.17 -12.34 -10.93
C LEU A 25 -41.42 -11.81 -10.20
N LEU A 26 -41.26 -11.25 -8.99
CA LEU A 26 -42.35 -10.61 -8.27
C LEU A 26 -42.92 -9.40 -9.03
N LEU A 27 -42.07 -8.62 -9.70
CA LEU A 27 -42.50 -7.48 -10.50
C LEU A 27 -43.39 -7.94 -11.65
N ILE A 28 -42.96 -8.95 -12.40
CA ILE A 28 -43.75 -9.55 -13.48
C ILE A 28 -45.11 -10.03 -12.95
N ILE A 29 -45.13 -10.75 -11.82
CA ILE A 29 -46.37 -11.23 -11.20
C ILE A 29 -47.28 -10.08 -10.74
N GLN A 30 -46.73 -9.02 -10.13
CA GLN A 30 -47.52 -7.87 -9.69
C GLN A 30 -48.12 -7.09 -10.86
N VAL A 31 -47.34 -6.90 -11.93
CA VAL A 31 -47.80 -6.26 -13.16
C VAL A 31 -48.95 -7.06 -13.77
N LEU A 32 -48.83 -8.39 -13.86
CA LEU A 32 -49.89 -9.27 -14.35
C LEU A 32 -51.15 -9.28 -13.46
N ARG A 33 -51.01 -9.05 -12.15
CA ARG A 33 -52.12 -8.99 -11.18
C ARG A 33 -52.64 -7.57 -10.92
N HIS A 34 -52.19 -6.57 -11.68
CA HIS A 34 -52.55 -5.15 -11.51
C HIS A 34 -52.39 -4.62 -10.07
N ARG A 35 -51.33 -5.06 -9.37
CA ARG A 35 -51.01 -4.61 -8.01
C ARG A 35 -49.96 -3.49 -8.00
N ASP A 36 -49.96 -2.71 -6.93
CA ASP A 36 -49.03 -1.60 -6.74
C ASP A 36 -47.57 -2.08 -6.59
N ALA A 37 -46.82 -2.02 -7.69
CA ALA A 37 -45.39 -2.39 -7.73
C ALA A 37 -44.46 -1.39 -7.02
N LYS A 38 -44.99 -0.31 -6.43
CA LYS A 38 -44.19 0.73 -5.77
C LYS A 38 -43.33 0.19 -4.61
N VAL A 39 -43.81 -0.87 -3.94
CA VAL A 39 -43.08 -1.55 -2.86
C VAL A 39 -41.82 -2.26 -3.36
N LEU A 40 -41.72 -2.60 -4.65
CA LEU A 40 -40.55 -3.30 -5.22
C LEU A 40 -39.40 -2.36 -5.59
N ILE A 41 -39.65 -1.06 -5.78
CA ILE A 41 -38.62 -0.08 -6.14
C ILE A 41 -37.46 -0.06 -5.13
N PRO A 42 -37.68 0.06 -3.80
CA PRO A 42 -36.58 0.03 -2.85
C PRO A 42 -35.87 -1.34 -2.81
N LEU A 43 -36.60 -2.43 -3.03
CA LEU A 43 -36.01 -3.77 -3.08
C LEU A 43 -35.04 -3.94 -4.26
N PHE A 44 -35.43 -3.42 -5.42
CA PHE A 44 -34.56 -3.35 -6.60
C PHE A 44 -33.32 -2.48 -6.36
N ALA A 45 -33.50 -1.31 -5.75
CA ALA A 45 -32.39 -0.41 -5.44
C ALA A 45 -31.34 -1.10 -4.55
N ILE A 46 -31.78 -1.82 -3.51
CA ILE A 46 -30.89 -2.60 -2.64
C ILE A 46 -30.17 -3.70 -3.42
N ALA A 47 -30.88 -4.46 -4.24
CA ALA A 47 -30.28 -5.55 -5.03
C ALA A 47 -29.23 -5.04 -6.01
N VAL A 48 -29.52 -3.94 -6.74
CA VAL A 48 -28.57 -3.30 -7.66
C VAL A 48 -27.33 -2.81 -6.92
N LEU A 49 -27.50 -2.22 -5.72
CA LEU A 49 -26.38 -1.73 -4.92
C LEU A 49 -25.49 -2.89 -4.40
N MET A 50 -26.10 -4.01 -3.98
CA MET A 50 -25.38 -5.22 -3.57
C MET A 50 -24.58 -5.86 -4.71
N ILE A 51 -25.09 -5.81 -5.95
CA ILE A 51 -24.38 -6.32 -7.13
C ILE A 51 -23.29 -5.34 -7.59
N GLY A 52 -23.60 -4.04 -7.61
CA GLY A 52 -22.74 -3.01 -8.16
C GLY A 52 -21.47 -2.76 -7.34
N PHE A 53 -21.57 -2.77 -6.01
CA PHE A 53 -20.43 -2.42 -5.14
C PHE A 53 -19.22 -3.39 -5.27
N PRO A 54 -19.39 -4.73 -5.23
CA PRO A 54 -18.31 -5.67 -5.53
C PRO A 54 -17.79 -5.54 -6.97
N GLY A 55 -18.68 -5.27 -7.93
CA GLY A 55 -18.32 -5.17 -9.35
C GLY A 55 -17.26 -4.10 -9.63
N ILE A 56 -17.45 -2.88 -9.09
CA ILE A 56 -16.51 -1.77 -9.27
C ILE A 56 -15.13 -2.10 -8.67
N LYS A 57 -15.11 -2.74 -7.49
CA LYS A 57 -13.86 -3.13 -6.82
C LYS A 57 -13.08 -4.20 -7.57
N SER A 58 -13.77 -5.11 -8.26
CA SER A 58 -13.16 -6.16 -9.09
C SER A 58 -12.43 -5.56 -10.29
N ILE A 59 -13.06 -4.60 -10.97
CA ILE A 59 -12.48 -3.90 -12.13
C ILE A 59 -11.22 -3.15 -11.72
N SER A 60 -11.29 -2.36 -10.64
CA SER A 60 -10.13 -1.63 -10.10
C SER A 60 -8.95 -2.54 -9.77
N PHE A 61 -9.20 -3.79 -9.35
CA PHE A 61 -8.13 -4.76 -9.12
C PHE A 61 -7.50 -5.28 -10.41
N GLY A 62 -8.29 -5.46 -11.47
CA GLY A 62 -7.79 -5.77 -12.81
C GLY A 62 -6.87 -4.67 -13.35
N ASP A 63 -7.25 -3.41 -13.15
CA ASP A 63 -6.43 -2.26 -13.56
C ASP A 63 -5.10 -2.24 -12.80
N MET A 64 -5.12 -2.44 -11.48
CA MET A 64 -3.91 -2.53 -10.66
C MET A 64 -2.97 -3.66 -11.13
N LYS A 65 -3.50 -4.83 -11.50
CA LYS A 65 -2.64 -5.91 -12.05
C LYS A 65 -1.98 -5.53 -13.37
N THR A 66 -2.74 -4.86 -14.23
CA THR A 66 -2.24 -4.44 -15.55
C THR A 66 -1.18 -3.36 -15.40
N GLU A 67 -1.40 -2.40 -14.51
CA GLU A 67 -0.41 -1.38 -14.17
C GLU A 67 0.85 -2.00 -13.55
N LEU A 68 0.72 -2.99 -12.65
CA LEU A 68 1.87 -3.70 -12.09
C LEU A 68 2.67 -4.43 -13.18
N ARG A 69 1.99 -5.04 -14.15
CA ARG A 69 2.64 -5.70 -15.30
C ARG A 69 3.41 -4.70 -16.16
N ASN A 70 2.83 -3.53 -16.42
CA ASN A 70 3.48 -2.47 -17.19
C ASN A 70 4.69 -1.90 -16.44
N LEU A 71 4.59 -1.73 -15.11
CA LEU A 71 5.72 -1.32 -14.28
C LEU A 71 6.81 -2.39 -14.25
N SER A 72 6.46 -3.68 -14.19
CA SER A 72 7.43 -4.78 -14.31
C SER A 72 8.20 -4.71 -15.62
N LEU A 73 7.50 -4.49 -16.75
CA LEU A 73 8.15 -4.34 -18.06
C LEU A 73 9.08 -3.12 -18.11
N ARG A 74 8.69 -2.00 -17.49
CA ARG A 74 9.55 -0.81 -17.40
C ARG A 74 10.79 -1.05 -16.55
N LEU A 75 10.64 -1.76 -15.43
CA LEU A 75 11.75 -2.15 -14.56
C LEU A 75 12.69 -3.16 -15.21
N ASP A 76 12.19 -4.01 -16.12
CA ASP A 76 13.01 -4.92 -16.93
C ASP A 76 13.83 -4.12 -17.97
N THR A 77 13.28 -3.04 -18.53
CA THR A 77 13.98 -2.19 -19.53
C THR A 77 14.88 -1.11 -18.90
N ASP A 78 14.49 -0.59 -17.74
CA ASP A 78 15.22 0.43 -16.98
C ASP A 78 15.15 0.10 -15.47
N PRO A 79 16.12 -0.71 -14.98
CA PRO A 79 16.16 -1.13 -13.58
C PRO A 79 16.44 0.00 -12.59
N GLY A 80 16.90 1.17 -13.07
CA GLY A 80 17.29 2.34 -12.29
C GLY A 80 16.16 3.34 -12.05
N ASP A 81 14.99 3.17 -12.68
CA ASP A 81 13.85 4.09 -12.55
C ASP A 81 13.28 4.07 -11.11
N SER A 82 13.74 5.02 -10.30
CA SER A 82 13.33 5.21 -8.91
C SER A 82 11.82 5.48 -8.77
N LEU A 83 11.19 6.10 -9.76
CA LEU A 83 9.77 6.43 -9.75
C LEU A 83 8.94 5.17 -10.05
N ALA A 84 9.35 4.36 -11.03
CA ALA A 84 8.74 3.05 -11.30
C ALA A 84 8.86 2.11 -10.10
N ARG A 85 10.02 2.10 -9.42
CA ARG A 85 10.22 1.29 -8.19
C ARG A 85 9.26 1.69 -7.06
N VAL A 86 9.12 2.99 -6.77
CA VAL A 86 8.20 3.49 -5.72
C VAL A 86 6.74 3.19 -6.07
N LYS A 87 6.34 3.38 -7.33
CA LYS A 87 4.99 3.06 -7.79
C LYS A 87 4.71 1.56 -7.69
N ALA A 88 5.65 0.72 -8.13
CA ALA A 88 5.51 -0.73 -8.07
C ALA A 88 5.39 -1.23 -6.62
N ALA A 89 6.22 -0.72 -5.71
CA ALA A 89 6.14 -1.05 -4.27
C ALA A 89 4.79 -0.66 -3.66
N THR A 90 4.28 0.54 -3.99
CA THR A 90 2.97 1.03 -3.53
C THR A 90 1.82 0.18 -4.09
N LEU A 91 1.90 -0.21 -5.36
CA LEU A 91 0.90 -1.07 -6.00
C LEU A 91 0.89 -2.47 -5.39
N ILE A 92 2.07 -3.05 -5.15
CA ILE A 92 2.19 -4.36 -4.48
C ILE A 92 1.54 -4.31 -3.09
N ALA A 93 1.80 -3.25 -2.30
CA ALA A 93 1.16 -3.10 -1.00
C ALA A 93 -0.37 -3.03 -1.10
N ARG A 94 -0.91 -2.34 -2.12
CA ARG A 94 -2.37 -2.27 -2.37
C ARG A 94 -2.96 -3.58 -2.89
N ILE A 95 -2.20 -4.37 -3.62
CA ILE A 95 -2.63 -5.68 -4.14
C ILE A 95 -2.61 -6.73 -3.02
N GLN A 96 -1.63 -6.69 -2.12
CA GLN A 96 -1.47 -7.64 -1.02
C GLN A 96 -2.55 -7.53 0.07
N THR A 97 -3.20 -6.36 0.21
CA THR A 97 -4.36 -6.22 1.10
C THR A 97 -5.60 -6.92 0.58
N ARG A 98 -5.55 -7.46 -0.64
CA ARG A 98 -6.66 -8.17 -1.27
C ARG A 98 -6.34 -9.66 -1.47
N PRO A 99 -7.36 -10.53 -1.49
CA PRO A 99 -7.14 -11.95 -1.74
C PRO A 99 -6.61 -12.19 -3.16
N VAL A 100 -5.39 -12.72 -3.26
CA VAL A 100 -4.76 -13.13 -4.53
C VAL A 100 -4.82 -14.66 -4.65
N LYS A 101 -5.69 -15.15 -5.52
CA LYS A 101 -5.89 -16.56 -5.85
C LYS A 101 -5.16 -16.98 -7.13
N SER A 102 -4.89 -16.07 -8.07
CA SER A 102 -4.18 -16.46 -9.30
C SER A 102 -2.67 -16.59 -9.10
N ASP A 103 -2.13 -17.72 -9.55
CA ASP A 103 -0.68 -18.00 -9.50
C ASP A 103 0.12 -17.03 -10.36
N ASP A 104 -0.43 -16.59 -11.50
CA ASP A 104 0.21 -15.60 -12.36
C ASP A 104 0.43 -14.25 -11.65
N THR A 105 -0.54 -13.82 -10.85
CA THR A 105 -0.42 -12.56 -10.09
C THR A 105 0.61 -12.71 -8.97
N ARG A 106 0.66 -13.87 -8.32
CA ARG A 106 1.68 -14.17 -7.30
C ARG A 106 3.09 -14.14 -7.90
N ARG A 107 3.30 -14.85 -9.02
CA ARG A 107 4.57 -14.85 -9.76
C ARG A 107 4.98 -13.45 -10.23
N LEU A 108 4.02 -12.63 -10.65
CA LEU A 108 4.29 -11.24 -11.04
C LEU A 108 4.73 -10.39 -9.84
N ILE A 109 4.05 -10.51 -8.70
CA ILE A 109 4.44 -9.82 -7.46
C ILE A 109 5.84 -10.25 -7.02
N ASP A 110 6.11 -11.56 -7.04
CA ASP A 110 7.41 -12.10 -6.62
C ASP A 110 8.54 -11.63 -7.53
N ARG A 111 8.31 -11.60 -8.85
CA ARG A 111 9.27 -11.05 -9.83
C ARG A 111 9.58 -9.58 -9.55
N VAL A 112 8.55 -8.75 -9.43
CA VAL A 112 8.74 -7.31 -9.17
C VAL A 112 9.42 -7.11 -7.82
N ARG A 113 9.08 -7.91 -6.81
CA ARG A 113 9.74 -7.87 -5.49
C ARG A 113 11.21 -8.27 -5.57
N LEU A 114 11.60 -9.18 -6.46
CA LEU A 114 12.99 -9.55 -6.71
C LEU A 114 13.77 -8.34 -7.25
N VAL A 115 13.24 -7.68 -8.29
CA VAL A 115 13.86 -6.49 -8.91
C VAL A 115 13.95 -5.32 -7.92
N LEU A 116 12.96 -5.17 -7.04
CA LEU A 116 12.97 -4.16 -5.98
C LEU A 116 14.02 -4.45 -4.88
N GLN A 117 14.39 -5.72 -4.67
CA GLN A 117 15.44 -6.11 -3.71
C GLN A 117 16.84 -5.93 -4.28
N GLU A 118 16.99 -5.96 -5.60
CA GLU A 118 18.27 -5.67 -6.24
C GLU A 118 18.61 -4.18 -6.11
N PRO A 119 19.81 -3.83 -5.60
CA PRO A 119 20.23 -2.44 -5.51
C PRO A 119 20.26 -1.85 -6.93
N PRO A 120 19.70 -0.65 -7.14
CA PRO A 120 19.79 0.00 -8.45
C PRO A 120 21.26 0.20 -8.82
N PRO A 121 21.62 0.12 -10.12
CA PRO A 121 22.96 0.43 -10.58
C PRO A 121 23.37 1.82 -10.07
N SER A 122 24.62 1.92 -9.60
CA SER A 122 25.19 2.97 -8.75
C SER A 122 25.09 4.42 -9.24
N ASP A 123 24.60 4.66 -10.45
CA ASP A 123 24.60 5.96 -11.12
C ASP A 123 23.30 6.76 -10.93
N SER A 124 22.30 6.20 -10.25
CA SER A 124 21.03 6.88 -9.97
C SER A 124 20.77 7.04 -8.47
N LEU A 125 21.50 7.94 -7.81
CA LEU A 125 21.14 8.47 -6.49
C LEU A 125 21.40 9.98 -6.46
N PRO A 126 20.49 10.74 -5.82
CA PRO A 126 20.83 11.09 -4.44
C PRO A 126 19.65 10.87 -3.50
N GLY A 127 19.81 9.98 -2.52
CA GLY A 127 18.90 9.91 -1.36
C GLY A 127 18.42 8.52 -0.94
N SER A 128 19.33 7.72 -0.39
CA SER A 128 19.14 6.63 0.59
C SER A 128 18.06 5.55 0.37
N THR A 129 18.57 4.36 0.10
CA THR A 129 18.06 3.00 0.33
C THR A 129 17.42 2.74 1.70
N SER A 130 16.44 1.82 1.77
CA SER A 130 16.47 0.69 2.74
C SER A 130 15.40 -0.40 2.48
N ALA A 131 15.85 -1.65 2.64
CA ALA A 131 15.13 -2.92 2.55
C ALA A 131 14.05 -3.11 3.67
N PRO A 132 13.27 -4.21 3.69
CA PRO A 132 12.28 -4.46 4.74
C PRO A 132 12.99 -4.65 6.09
N ARG A 133 13.00 -3.60 6.91
CA ARG A 133 13.52 -3.68 8.28
C ARG A 133 12.48 -4.40 9.17
N PRO A 134 12.92 -5.24 10.13
CA PRO A 134 12.06 -5.70 11.23
C PRO A 134 11.47 -4.49 11.96
N PRO A 135 10.30 -4.60 12.63
CA PRO A 135 9.59 -3.44 13.18
C PRO A 135 10.53 -2.61 14.06
N LEU A 136 10.84 -1.40 13.58
CA LEU A 136 11.65 -0.45 14.34
C LEU A 136 10.83 -0.01 15.55
N ARG A 137 11.51 0.10 16.69
CA ARG A 137 10.92 0.76 17.85
C ARG A 137 10.54 2.20 17.46
N PRO A 138 9.39 2.72 17.91
CA PRO A 138 8.83 3.98 17.44
C PRO A 138 9.77 5.20 17.64
N ASP A 139 10.64 5.15 18.65
CA ASP A 139 11.71 6.11 18.95
C ASP A 139 12.76 6.19 17.83
N LEU A 140 13.14 5.07 17.22
CA LEU A 140 14.14 5.05 16.14
C LEU A 140 13.61 5.63 14.82
N VAL A 141 12.30 5.51 14.59
CA VAL A 141 11.62 6.13 13.43
C VAL A 141 11.58 7.65 13.58
N GLU A 142 11.36 8.15 14.80
CA GLU A 142 11.39 9.59 15.08
C GLU A 142 12.80 10.17 14.93
N ILE A 143 13.84 9.44 15.36
CA ILE A 143 15.25 9.79 15.14
C ILE A 143 15.58 9.89 13.65
N GLU A 144 15.15 8.92 12.83
CA GLU A 144 15.40 8.94 11.38
C GLU A 144 14.71 10.13 10.70
N LYS A 145 13.47 10.43 11.09
CA LYS A 145 12.71 11.59 10.58
C LYS A 145 13.36 12.91 10.98
N LEU A 146 13.76 13.08 12.24
CA LEU A 146 14.43 14.29 12.74
C LEU A 146 15.82 14.47 12.12
N THR A 147 16.54 13.37 11.87
CA THR A 147 17.84 13.38 11.18
C THR A 147 17.68 13.88 9.73
N ALA A 148 16.64 13.44 9.03
CA ALA A 148 16.32 13.95 7.69
C ALA A 148 15.97 15.45 7.71
N VAL A 149 15.20 15.90 8.71
CA VAL A 149 14.84 17.33 8.87
C VAL A 149 16.07 18.20 9.13
N ILE A 150 17.01 17.78 9.98
CA ILE A 150 18.24 18.56 10.25
C ILE A 150 19.19 18.55 9.04
N THR A 151 19.21 17.45 8.28
CA THR A 151 20.00 17.36 7.05
C THR A 151 19.44 18.29 5.96
N ALA A 152 18.12 18.40 5.85
CA ALA A 152 17.46 19.31 4.93
C ALA A 152 17.46 20.78 5.41
N GLN A 153 17.42 21.02 6.73
CA GLN A 153 17.32 22.34 7.34
C GLN A 153 18.24 22.47 8.56
N PRO A 154 19.53 22.75 8.35
CA PRO A 154 20.53 22.86 9.41
C PRO A 154 20.38 24.13 10.28
N ALA A 155 19.36 24.96 10.10
CA ALA A 155 19.07 26.11 10.97
C ALA A 155 17.97 25.81 12.01
N ASN A 156 17.36 24.62 11.98
CA ASN A 156 16.25 24.27 12.86
C ASN A 156 16.73 23.80 14.23
N ASN A 157 16.89 24.75 15.16
CA ASN A 157 17.38 24.50 16.52
C ASN A 157 16.43 23.61 17.35
N THR A 158 15.11 23.73 17.16
CA THR A 158 14.12 22.90 17.85
C THR A 158 14.22 21.42 17.45
N ALA A 159 14.46 21.13 16.17
CA ALA A 159 14.69 19.77 15.70
C ALA A 159 16.00 19.19 16.24
N ARG A 160 17.05 20.01 16.37
CA ARG A 160 18.34 19.61 16.96
C ARG A 160 18.24 19.21 18.42
N ASP A 161 17.60 20.04 19.23
CA ASP A 161 17.50 19.80 20.68
C ASP A 161 16.72 18.50 20.94
N ARG A 162 15.67 18.26 20.16
CA ARG A 162 14.86 17.04 20.22
C ARG A 162 15.62 15.80 19.72
N LEU A 163 16.41 15.92 18.65
CA LEU A 163 17.28 14.84 18.18
C LEU A 163 18.40 14.54 19.18
N GLN A 164 18.98 15.55 19.83
CA GLN A 164 20.01 15.36 20.86
C GLN A 164 19.47 14.62 22.08
N LEU A 165 18.24 14.94 22.51
CA LEU A 165 17.58 14.26 23.61
C LEU A 165 17.38 12.77 23.29
N LEU A 166 16.79 12.47 22.13
CA LEU A 166 16.49 11.11 21.69
C LEU A 166 17.76 10.28 21.43
N VAL A 167 18.81 10.85 20.85
CA VAL A 167 20.08 10.14 20.63
C VAL A 167 20.77 9.79 21.96
N ARG A 168 20.65 10.65 22.98
CA ARG A 168 21.18 10.36 24.33
C ARG A 168 20.36 9.28 25.04
N GLU A 169 19.04 9.33 24.90
CA GLU A 169 18.11 8.36 25.49
C GLU A 169 18.28 6.97 24.84
N SER A 170 18.36 6.92 23.50
CA SER A 170 18.57 5.68 22.75
C SER A 170 20.01 5.14 22.83
N GLY A 171 21.00 5.98 23.12
CA GLY A 171 22.39 5.56 23.35
C GLY A 171 22.61 4.77 24.65
N ALA A 172 21.64 4.79 25.57
CA ALA A 172 21.67 4.05 26.84
C ALA A 172 20.98 2.67 26.76
N ILE A 173 20.46 2.27 25.59
CA ILE A 173 19.77 0.99 25.42
C ILE A 173 20.80 -0.15 25.34
N PRO A 174 20.84 -1.10 26.28
CA PRO A 174 21.69 -2.29 26.12
C PRO A 174 21.12 -3.19 25.01
N ASN A 175 22.00 -3.75 24.17
CA ASN A 175 21.70 -4.65 23.04
C ASN A 175 21.09 -4.01 21.76
N LEU A 176 21.65 -2.90 21.29
CA LEU A 176 21.32 -2.42 19.94
C LEU A 176 21.83 -3.37 18.85
N THR A 177 20.97 -3.65 17.87
CA THR A 177 21.34 -4.36 16.64
C THR A 177 22.16 -3.45 15.70
N GLU A 178 22.99 -4.01 14.83
CA GLU A 178 23.79 -3.27 13.82
C GLU A 178 23.00 -2.18 13.05
N PRO A 179 21.77 -2.43 12.54
CA PRO A 179 21.01 -1.39 11.85
C PRO A 179 20.58 -0.23 12.77
N GLU A 180 20.30 -0.51 14.04
CA GLU A 180 19.90 0.52 15.02
C GLU A 180 21.11 1.37 15.44
N ARG A 181 22.29 0.75 15.60
CA ARG A 181 23.55 1.47 15.79
C ARG A 181 23.87 2.37 14.61
N ALA A 182 23.62 1.91 13.39
CA ALA A 182 23.84 2.72 12.20
C ALA A 182 22.94 3.97 12.15
N ILE A 183 21.69 3.87 12.62
CA ILE A 183 20.77 5.02 12.72
C ILE A 183 21.27 6.03 13.75
N ILE A 184 21.66 5.57 14.94
CA ILE A 184 22.19 6.43 16.00
C ILE A 184 23.50 7.09 15.56
N ASN A 185 24.39 6.35 14.89
CA ASN A 185 25.66 6.90 14.38
C ASN A 185 25.45 7.96 13.29
N ARG A 186 24.47 7.77 12.40
CA ARG A 186 24.08 8.80 11.41
C ARG A 186 23.49 10.04 12.08
N ALA A 187 22.60 9.85 13.04
CA ALA A 187 22.01 10.96 13.80
C ALA A 187 23.08 11.76 14.58
N ALA A 188 24.02 11.07 15.23
CA ALA A 188 25.16 11.69 15.91
C ALA A 188 26.07 12.46 14.95
N SER A 189 26.31 11.90 13.75
CA SER A 189 27.11 12.55 12.70
C SER A 189 26.43 13.80 12.13
N ALA A 190 25.11 13.74 11.91
CA ALA A 190 24.31 14.89 11.48
C ALA A 190 24.27 16.00 12.53
N LEU A 191 24.22 15.67 13.82
CA LEU A 191 24.33 16.65 14.91
C LEU A 191 25.72 17.29 14.98
N LYS A 192 26.79 16.52 14.76
CA LYS A 192 28.18 17.02 14.78
C LYS A 192 28.48 17.95 13.60
N ASN A 193 28.05 17.56 12.40
CA ASN A 193 28.27 18.33 11.16
C ASN A 193 27.41 19.59 11.05
N SER A 194 26.44 19.74 11.94
CA SER A 194 25.49 20.83 11.90
C SER A 194 25.71 21.84 13.04
N ARG A 195 26.73 21.63 13.89
CA ARG A 195 27.17 22.69 14.83
C ARG A 195 27.69 23.90 14.04
N PRO A 196 27.15 25.11 14.24
CA PRO A 196 27.78 26.31 13.72
C PRO A 196 29.17 26.45 14.36
N ARG A 197 30.17 26.80 13.54
CA ARG A 197 31.47 27.28 14.02
C ARG A 197 31.31 28.65 14.66
#